data_AF-A0A376MIE3-F1
#
_entry.id   AF-A0A376MIE3-F1
#
_cell.length_a   1.000
_cell.length_b   1.000
_cell.length_c   1.000
_cell.angle_alpha   90.00
_cell.angle_beta   90.00
_cell.angle_gamma   90.00
#
_symmetry.space_group_name_H-M   'P 1'
#
loop_
_entity.id
_entity.type
_entity.pdbx_description
1 polymer ?
#
loop_
_entity_poly.entity_id
_entity_poly.type
_entity_poly.pdbx_seq_one_letter_code
_entity_poly.pdbx_strand_id
1 'polypeptide(L)'
;MAAGSGELLTESYVNLIPTMQGGTHVNGLRQGLLDAMREFCEYRNILPRGVKLSAEDIWDRCAYVLSVKMQDPQFAGQTKERLSSRQCAAFVSGVVKRCLHPVAEPERSGGGAAGGDGDFQRPAPYACGQKSGA
;
A
#
# COMPACT_ATOMS: atom_id res chain seq x y z
N MET A 1 16.19 11.02 29.00
CA MET A 1 14.86 11.45 28.55
C MET A 1 14.15 10.25 27.97
N ALA A 2 13.10 9.75 28.64
CA ALA A 2 12.27 8.70 28.11
C ALA A 2 11.35 9.32 27.04
N ALA A 3 11.67 9.12 25.76
CA ALA A 3 10.65 9.21 24.73
C ALA A 3 9.68 8.05 25.03
N GLY A 4 8.47 8.37 25.48
CA GLY A 4 7.42 7.36 25.59
C GLY A 4 7.30 6.69 24.24
N SER A 5 7.64 5.40 24.18
CA SER A 5 7.32 4.51 23.08
C SER A 5 5.80 4.36 23.07
N GLY A 6 5.10 5.40 22.58
CA GLY A 6 3.71 5.27 22.19
C GLY A 6 3.66 4.20 21.12
N GLU A 7 2.88 3.16 21.37
CA GLU A 7 2.63 2.10 20.41
C GLU A 7 2.18 2.75 19.10
N LEU A 8 2.97 2.56 18.03
CA LEU A 8 2.61 3.09 16.73
C LEU A 8 1.35 2.36 16.26
N LEU A 9 0.36 3.11 15.75
CA LEU A 9 -0.86 2.53 15.23
C LEU A 9 -0.52 1.66 14.01
N THR A 10 -0.52 0.34 14.17
CA THR A 10 -0.25 -0.63 13.10
C THR A 10 -1.37 -1.66 13.05
N GLU A 11 -2.45 -1.33 12.35
CA GLU A 11 -3.60 -2.22 12.21
C GLU A 11 -3.74 -2.73 10.78
N SER A 12 -4.13 -4.00 10.62
CA SER A 12 -4.37 -4.58 9.31
C SER A 12 -5.58 -5.49 9.28
N TYR A 13 -6.31 -5.44 8.17
CA TYR A 13 -7.60 -6.08 8.00
C TYR A 13 -7.72 -6.66 6.60
N VAL A 14 -8.35 -7.83 6.50
CA VAL A 14 -8.71 -8.45 5.23
C VAL A 14 -10.18 -8.83 5.27
N ASN A 15 -10.99 -8.26 4.38
CA ASN A 15 -12.45 -8.44 4.38
C ASN A 15 -13.08 -8.18 5.77
N LEU A 16 -12.64 -7.09 6.44
CA LEU A 16 -13.04 -6.70 7.81
C LEU A 16 -12.58 -7.66 8.93
N ILE A 17 -11.84 -8.72 8.62
CA ILE A 17 -11.24 -9.61 9.61
C ILE A 17 -9.88 -9.02 10.02
N PRO A 18 -9.65 -8.75 11.32
CA PRO A 18 -8.36 -8.24 11.79
C PRO A 18 -7.26 -9.29 11.65
N THR A 19 -6.12 -8.90 11.08
CA THR A 19 -4.92 -9.73 10.93
C THR A 19 -3.80 -9.23 11.85
N MET A 20 -3.83 -9.68 13.12
CA MET A 20 -2.88 -9.21 14.15
C MET A 20 -1.42 -9.54 13.84
N GLN A 21 -1.16 -10.62 13.10
CA GLN A 21 0.19 -11.01 12.66
C GLN A 21 0.53 -10.46 11.26
N GLY A 22 -0.33 -9.63 10.67
CA GLY A 22 -0.17 -9.08 9.32
C GLY A 22 -0.25 -10.15 8.23
N GLY A 23 0.73 -10.20 7.33
CA GLY A 23 0.75 -11.18 6.25
C GLY A 23 1.22 -10.60 4.92
N THR A 24 0.78 -11.22 3.82
CA THR A 24 1.22 -10.84 2.48
C THR A 24 0.83 -9.42 2.09
N HIS A 25 -0.33 -8.92 2.52
CA HIS A 25 -0.76 -7.52 2.30
C HIS A 25 0.16 -6.52 2.99
N VAL A 26 0.51 -6.76 4.26
CA VAL A 26 1.43 -5.90 5.02
C VAL A 26 2.84 -5.93 4.42
N ASN A 27 3.32 -7.11 4.02
CA ASN A 27 4.61 -7.23 3.33
C ASN A 27 4.61 -6.49 2.00
N GLY A 28 3.49 -6.52 1.26
CA GLY A 28 3.31 -5.76 0.04
C GLY A 28 3.37 -4.24 0.29
N LEU A 29 2.74 -3.77 1.36
CA LEU A 29 2.82 -2.36 1.78
C LEU A 29 4.26 -1.95 2.09
N ARG A 30 4.97 -2.76 2.88
CA ARG A 30 6.39 -2.53 3.23
C ARG A 30 7.27 -2.42 2.00
N GLN A 31 7.16 -3.37 1.07
CA GLN A 31 7.94 -3.38 -0.16
C GLN A 31 7.59 -2.20 -1.06
N GLY A 32 6.29 -1.91 -1.23
CA GLY A 32 5.83 -0.80 -2.05
C GLY A 32 6.30 0.56 -1.54
N LEU A 33 6.29 0.77 -0.22
CA LEU A 33 6.84 1.98 0.41
C LEU A 33 8.34 2.13 0.15
N LEU A 34 9.10 1.05 0.33
CA LEU A 34 10.54 1.05 0.08
C LEU A 34 10.87 1.41 -1.37
N ASP A 35 10.20 0.76 -2.33
CA ASP A 35 10.47 0.99 -3.74
C ASP A 35 10.06 2.41 -4.16
N ALA A 36 8.91 2.91 -3.69
CA ALA A 36 8.49 4.28 -3.95
C ALA A 36 9.48 5.31 -3.38
N MET A 37 9.94 5.10 -2.14
CA MET A 37 10.88 6.01 -1.50
C MET A 37 12.25 5.98 -2.18
N ARG A 38 12.73 4.81 -2.62
CA ARG A 38 13.96 4.69 -3.41
C ARG A 38 13.86 5.47 -4.71
N GLU A 39 12.79 5.28 -5.48
CA GLU A 39 12.58 6.01 -6.73
C GLU A 39 12.47 7.52 -6.50
N PHE A 40 11.74 7.94 -5.46
CA PHE A 40 11.65 9.36 -5.09
C PHE A 40 13.03 9.95 -4.75
N CYS A 41 13.84 9.20 -4.02
CA CYS A 41 15.16 9.59 -3.58
C CYS A 41 16.17 9.71 -4.74
N GLU A 42 16.12 8.77 -5.68
CA GLU A 42 16.90 8.78 -6.91
C GLU A 42 16.46 9.96 -7.81
N TYR A 43 15.15 10.16 -7.98
CA TYR A 43 14.59 11.25 -8.79
C TYR A 43 15.00 12.63 -8.27
N ARG A 44 14.98 12.84 -6.95
CA ARG A 44 15.39 14.11 -6.32
C ARG A 44 16.90 14.22 -6.08
N ASN A 45 17.65 13.15 -6.34
CA ASN A 45 19.09 13.06 -6.07
C ASN A 45 19.48 13.49 -4.64
N ILE A 46 18.65 13.10 -3.65
CA ILE A 46 18.80 13.46 -2.24
C ILE A 46 19.65 12.47 -1.44
N LEU A 47 19.98 11.31 -2.03
CA LEU A 47 20.76 10.29 -1.35
C LEU A 47 22.26 10.65 -1.36
N PRO A 48 22.90 10.73 -0.18
CA PRO A 48 24.34 10.89 -0.10
C PRO A 48 25.06 9.70 -0.75
N ARG A 49 26.25 9.93 -1.29
CA ARG A 49 27.07 8.87 -1.88
C ARG A 49 27.35 7.77 -0.85
N GLY A 50 26.96 6.53 -1.17
CA GLY A 50 27.19 5.35 -0.34
C GLY A 50 26.06 5.01 0.63
N VAL A 51 25.01 5.83 0.73
CA VAL A 51 23.83 5.51 1.56
C VAL A 51 22.81 4.75 0.73
N LYS A 52 22.35 3.61 1.26
CA LYS A 52 21.26 2.82 0.67
C LYS A 52 20.09 2.79 1.65
N LEU A 53 18.89 3.07 1.15
CA LEU A 53 17.66 2.93 1.92
C LEU A 53 17.34 1.45 2.16
N SER A 54 17.21 1.08 3.43
CA SER A 54 16.74 -0.23 3.85
C SER A 54 15.23 -0.22 4.12
N ALA A 55 14.61 -1.40 4.17
CA ALA A 55 13.19 -1.53 4.47
C ALA A 55 12.91 -1.16 5.93
N GLU A 56 13.89 -1.39 6.80
CA GLU A 56 13.86 -1.14 8.24
C GLU A 56 13.79 0.37 8.53
N ASP A 57 14.55 1.19 7.80
CA ASP A 57 14.60 2.65 7.98
C ASP A 57 13.20 3.31 7.82
N ILE A 58 12.37 2.73 6.96
CA ILE A 58 11.03 3.23 6.65
C ILE A 58 10.00 2.59 7.58
N TRP A 59 10.16 1.30 7.87
CA TRP A 59 9.16 0.52 8.59
C TRP A 59 9.16 0.80 10.10
N ASP A 60 10.32 1.10 10.70
CA ASP A 60 10.47 1.30 12.15
C ASP A 60 9.63 2.46 12.71
N ARG A 61 9.30 3.44 11.86
CA ARG A 61 8.47 4.61 12.22
C ARG A 61 7.17 4.73 11.42
N CYS A 62 6.74 3.64 10.79
CA CYS A 62 5.53 3.63 9.99
C CYS A 62 4.29 3.33 10.84
N ALA A 63 3.38 4.30 10.96
CA ALA A 63 2.02 4.07 11.43
C ALA A 63 1.09 3.87 10.22
N TYR A 64 0.24 2.85 10.26
CA TYR A 64 -0.67 2.53 9.17
C TYR A 64 -1.94 1.82 9.65
N VAL A 65 -3.01 2.02 8.87
CA VAL A 65 -4.22 1.20 8.91
C VAL A 65 -4.43 0.64 7.52
N LEU A 66 -4.31 -0.68 7.36
CA LEU A 66 -4.40 -1.35 6.06
C LEU A 66 -5.66 -2.20 6.00
N SER A 67 -6.60 -1.84 5.14
CA SER A 67 -7.80 -2.65 4.86
C SER A 67 -7.79 -3.13 3.42
N VAL A 68 -7.73 -4.45 3.22
CA VAL A 68 -7.77 -5.07 1.90
C VAL A 68 -9.07 -5.84 1.73
N LYS A 69 -9.73 -5.66 0.59
CA LYS A 69 -10.82 -6.52 0.15
C LYS A 69 -10.34 -7.45 -0.95
N MET A 70 -10.59 -8.75 -0.81
CA MET A 70 -10.20 -9.74 -1.82
C MET A 70 -11.15 -10.93 -1.89
N GLN A 71 -11.23 -11.54 -3.06
CA GLN A 71 -11.91 -12.82 -3.25
C GLN A 71 -10.99 -13.97 -2.80
N ASP A 72 -11.59 -14.97 -2.17
CA ASP A 72 -10.94 -16.18 -1.67
C ASP A 72 -9.63 -15.93 -0.87
N PRO A 73 -9.68 -15.16 0.23
CA PRO A 73 -8.51 -14.95 1.07
C PRO A 73 -8.06 -16.26 1.74
N GLN A 74 -6.77 -16.55 1.63
CA GLN A 74 -6.11 -17.68 2.28
C GLN A 74 -5.38 -17.19 3.52
N PHE A 75 -5.78 -17.68 4.68
CA PHE A 75 -5.14 -17.37 5.95
C PHE A 75 -4.29 -18.53 6.45
N ALA A 76 -3.24 -18.21 7.21
CA ALA A 76 -2.50 -19.21 7.96
C ALA A 76 -3.22 -19.50 9.28
N GLY A 77 -3.54 -20.77 9.53
CA GLY A 77 -4.17 -21.22 10.77
C GLY A 77 -5.68 -20.97 10.84
N GLN A 78 -6.30 -21.52 11.90
CA GLN A 78 -7.74 -21.44 12.12
C GLN A 78 -8.20 -20.06 12.59
N THR A 79 -7.35 -19.38 13.36
CA THR A 79 -7.58 -18.05 13.97
C THR A 79 -7.46 -16.89 12.98
N LYS A 80 -7.11 -17.16 11.71
CA LYS A 80 -7.03 -16.18 10.60
C LYS A 80 -6.16 -14.95 10.89
N GLU A 81 -5.13 -15.13 11.70
CA GLU A 81 -4.30 -14.03 12.22
C GLU A 81 -3.34 -13.45 11.18
N ARG A 82 -3.06 -14.23 10.14
CA ARG A 82 -2.08 -13.90 9.09
C ARG A 82 -2.59 -14.23 7.71
N LEU A 83 -2.50 -13.28 6.78
CA LEU A 83 -2.79 -13.53 5.36
C LEU A 83 -1.63 -14.27 4.67
N SER A 84 -1.95 -15.33 3.93
CA SER A 84 -1.00 -16.16 3.17
C SER A 84 -1.17 -16.03 1.64
N SER A 85 -2.20 -15.33 1.16
CA SER A 85 -2.45 -15.15 -0.27
C SER A 85 -1.33 -14.35 -0.94
N ARG A 86 -0.46 -15.04 -1.70
CA ARG A 86 0.74 -14.45 -2.32
C ARG A 86 0.45 -13.31 -3.29
N GLN A 87 -0.65 -13.42 -4.05
CA GLN A 87 -1.09 -12.40 -5.00
C GLN A 87 -1.34 -11.02 -4.36
N CYS A 88 -1.68 -10.99 -3.07
CA CYS A 88 -1.98 -9.76 -2.37
C CYS A 88 -0.73 -8.87 -2.19
N ALA A 89 0.45 -9.46 -2.00
CA ALA A 89 1.69 -8.71 -1.82
C ALA A 89 2.02 -7.86 -3.06
N ALA A 90 2.00 -8.47 -4.24
CA ALA A 90 2.29 -7.78 -5.50
C ALA A 90 1.23 -6.71 -5.81
N PHE A 91 -0.04 -7.00 -5.54
CA PHE A 91 -1.13 -6.05 -5.74
C PHE A 91 -0.97 -4.80 -4.86
N VAL A 92 -0.80 -4.98 -3.55
CA VAL A 92 -0.64 -3.86 -2.61
C VAL A 92 0.63 -3.07 -2.92
N SER A 93 1.75 -3.76 -3.15
CA SER A 93 3.02 -3.11 -3.51
C SER A 93 2.90 -2.24 -4.76
N GLY A 94 2.20 -2.72 -5.79
CA GLY A 94 2.01 -1.97 -7.04
C GLY A 94 1.12 -0.74 -6.87
N VAL A 95 0.07 -0.83 -6.07
CA VAL A 95 -0.82 0.32 -5.77
C VAL A 95 -0.05 1.38 -4.96
N VAL A 96 0.62 0.97 -3.88
CA VAL A 96 1.38 1.87 -3.00
C VAL A 96 2.47 2.59 -3.80
N LYS A 97 3.22 1.86 -4.61
CA LYS A 97 4.25 2.43 -5.48
C LYS A 97 3.67 3.47 -6.45
N ARG A 98 2.53 3.16 -7.09
CA ARG A 98 1.87 4.09 -8.02
C ARG A 98 1.39 5.36 -7.31
N CYS A 99 0.77 5.23 -6.14
CA CYS A 99 0.25 6.36 -5.39
C CYS A 99 1.35 7.30 -4.87
N LEU A 100 2.52 6.76 -4.56
CA LEU A 100 3.67 7.52 -4.04
C LEU A 100 4.65 7.95 -5.13
N HIS A 101 4.40 7.58 -6.40
CA HIS A 101 5.26 7.97 -7.50
C HIS A 101 5.27 9.50 -7.67
N PRO A 102 6.42 10.16 -7.88
CA PRO A 102 6.53 11.62 -7.95
C PRO A 102 5.72 12.28 -9.08
N VAL A 103 5.26 11.50 -10.06
CA VAL A 103 4.39 11.93 -11.17
C VAL A 103 2.99 11.29 -11.07
N ALA A 104 2.57 10.86 -9.89
CA ALA A 104 1.20 10.40 -9.68
C ALA A 104 0.26 11.59 -9.90
N GLU A 105 -0.41 11.62 -11.05
CA GLU A 105 -1.54 12.51 -11.28
C GLU A 105 -2.54 12.27 -10.14
N PRO A 106 -3.02 13.32 -9.46
CA PRO A 106 -4.10 13.15 -8.51
C PRO A 106 -5.28 12.56 -9.27
N GLU A 107 -5.72 11.36 -8.89
CA GLU A 107 -7.00 10.84 -9.35
C GLU A 107 -8.02 11.96 -9.18
N ARG A 108 -8.52 12.51 -10.30
CA ARG A 108 -9.62 13.47 -10.25
C ARG A 108 -10.76 12.74 -9.57
N SER A 109 -11.00 13.10 -8.31
CA SER A 109 -12.23 12.81 -7.59
C SER A 109 -13.39 13.20 -8.50
N GLY A 110 -13.94 12.21 -9.21
CA GLY A 110 -15.22 12.35 -9.87
C GLY A 110 -16.23 12.51 -8.76
N GLY A 111 -16.73 13.74 -8.58
CA GLY A 111 -17.91 13.99 -7.77
C GLY A 111 -19.07 13.17 -8.32
N GLY A 112 -19.43 12.12 -7.60
CA GLY A 112 -20.59 11.28 -7.85
C GLY A 112 -21.21 10.94 -6.51
N ALA A 113 -22.40 11.47 -6.29
CA ALA A 113 -23.12 11.47 -5.03
C ALA A 113 -23.29 10.07 -4.40
N ALA A 114 -23.39 10.08 -3.07
CA ALA A 114 -23.92 8.97 -2.28
C ALA A 114 -25.27 8.49 -2.84
N GLY A 115 -25.35 7.20 -3.14
CA GLY A 115 -26.54 6.48 -3.55
C GLY A 115 -26.27 4.98 -3.37
N GLY A 116 -27.19 4.27 -2.73
CA GLY A 116 -26.99 2.95 -2.15
C GLY A 116 -26.77 1.79 -3.12
N ASP A 117 -26.72 0.60 -2.51
CA ASP A 117 -26.60 -0.73 -3.10
C ASP A 117 -25.20 -1.15 -3.56
N GLY A 118 -24.41 -1.65 -2.60
CA GLY A 118 -23.92 -3.04 -2.56
C GLY A 118 -23.11 -3.64 -3.71
N ASP A 119 -22.89 -2.95 -4.82
CA ASP A 119 -22.14 -3.42 -5.97
C ASP A 119 -20.81 -2.65 -6.02
N PHE A 120 -19.75 -3.31 -5.55
CA PHE A 120 -18.36 -2.84 -5.69
C PHE A 120 -17.97 -2.97 -7.17
N GLN A 121 -18.53 -2.06 -7.97
CA GLN A 121 -18.30 -1.90 -9.40
C GLN A 121 -16.81 -1.59 -9.60
N ARG A 122 -16.10 -2.62 -10.08
CA ARG A 122 -14.84 -2.69 -10.85
C ARG A 122 -13.86 -1.50 -10.77
N PRO A 123 -12.54 -1.75 -10.63
CA PRO A 123 -11.55 -0.71 -10.90
C PRO A 123 -11.71 -0.19 -12.33
N ALA A 124 -11.88 1.12 -12.48
CA ALA A 124 -11.93 1.80 -13.76
C ALA A 124 -10.65 1.48 -14.56
N PRO A 125 -10.75 1.35 -15.90
CA PRO A 125 -9.68 0.82 -16.71
C PRO A 125 -8.53 1.83 -16.83
N TYR A 126 -7.32 1.30 -16.91
CA TYR A 126 -6.17 1.91 -17.55
C TYR A 126 -6.59 2.81 -18.73
N ALA A 127 -6.58 4.13 -18.53
CA ALA A 127 -6.65 5.11 -19.61
C ALA A 127 -5.27 5.74 -19.78
N CYS A 128 -4.38 5.00 -20.45
CA CYS A 128 -3.21 5.60 -21.10
C CYS A 128 -3.72 6.44 -22.27
N GLY A 129 -4.02 7.71 -21.99
CA GLY A 129 -4.32 8.70 -23.01
C GLY A 129 -3.04 9.17 -23.69
N GLN A 130 -2.52 8.39 -24.65
CA GLN A 130 -1.66 8.95 -25.68
C GLN A 130 -2.52 9.77 -26.64
N LYS A 131 -2.58 11.08 -26.42
CA LYS A 131 -2.79 12.05 -27.49
C LYS A 131 -1.43 12.58 -27.92
N SER A 132 -0.93 12.16 -29.07
CA SER A 132 -0.13 13.03 -29.92
C SER A 132 -0.65 12.90 -31.34
N GLY A 133 -1.29 13.96 -31.82
CA GLY A 133 -1.50 14.16 -33.24
C GLY A 133 -0.22 14.74 -33.85
N ALA A 134 0.14 14.21 -35.02
CA ALA A 134 0.53 14.91 -36.24
C ALA A 134 0.72 13.83 -37.32
#